data_AF-A0A538RTL1-F1
#
_entry.id   AF-A0A538RTL1-F1
#
_cell.length_a   1.000
_cell.length_b   1.000
_cell.length_c   1.000
_cell.angle_alpha   90.00
_cell.angle_beta   90.00
_cell.angle_gamma   90.00
#
_symmetry.space_group_name_H-M   'P 1'
#
loop_
_entity.id
_entity.type
_entity.pdbx_description
1 polymer ?
#
loop_
_entity_poly.entity_id
_entity_poly.type
_entity_poly.pdbx_seq_one_letter_code
_entity_poly.pdbx_strand_id
1 'polypeptide(L)' 'MAFGYLMPLPYLTWSMRYGKVAGGNPWPTPSLEWQTASPPPIENFAVTPEVWWEPYDFVHRPDVGLAISGTTAAPATDD' A
#
# COMPACT_ATOMS: atom_id res chain seq x y z
N MET A 1 29.26 10.64 10.79
CA MET A 1 28.37 10.64 9.61
C MET A 1 28.38 9.33 8.81
N ALA A 2 29.43 8.50 8.78
CA ALA A 2 29.47 7.30 7.93
C ALA A 2 28.79 6.03 8.49
N PHE A 3 28.79 5.81 9.81
CA PHE A 3 28.26 4.57 10.42
C PHE A 3 26.77 4.32 10.16
N GLY A 4 25.97 5.39 9.98
CA GLY A 4 24.55 5.26 9.66
C GLY A 4 24.28 4.54 8.34
N TYR A 5 25.19 4.63 7.37
CA TYR A 5 25.05 3.96 6.07
C TYR A 5 25.33 2.45 6.12
N LEU A 6 26.02 1.96 7.15
CA LEU A 6 26.30 0.54 7.32
C LEU A 6 25.15 -0.21 8.01
N MET A 7 24.33 0.48 8.80
CA MET A 7 23.20 -0.11 9.55
C MET A 7 22.16 -0.85 8.68
N PRO A 8 21.78 -0.39 7.47
CA PRO A 8 20.80 -1.09 6.64
C PRO A 8 21.31 -2.43 6.09
N LEU A 9 22.63 -2.61 5.91
CA LEU A 9 23.20 -3.81 5.29
C LEU A 9 22.90 -5.11 6.05
N PRO A 10 23.18 -5.22 7.37
CA PRO A 10 22.84 -6.42 8.13
C PRO A 10 21.32 -6.63 8.21
N TYR A 11 20.54 -5.55 8.39
CA TYR A 11 19.09 -5.62 8.46
C TYR A 11 18.46 -6.16 7.16
N LEU A 12 18.86 -5.59 6.01
CA LEU A 12 18.36 -5.99 4.70
C LEU A 12 18.74 -7.44 4.39
N THR A 13 19.99 -7.84 4.67
CA THR A 13 20.48 -9.21 4.45
C THR A 13 19.68 -10.24 5.26
N TRP A 14 19.40 -9.95 6.53
CA TRP A 14 18.55 -10.81 7.35
C TRP A 14 17.12 -10.85 6.81
N SER A 15 16.53 -9.69 6.55
CA SER A 15 15.14 -9.56 6.11
C SER A 15 14.87 -10.33 4.81
N MET A 16 15.79 -10.29 3.85
CA MET A 16 15.65 -11.05 2.60
C MET A 16 15.66 -12.57 2.82
N ARG A 17 16.41 -13.08 3.81
CA ARG A 17 16.57 -14.53 4.02
C ARG A 17 15.55 -15.14 4.97
N TYR A 18 15.10 -14.38 5.95
CA TYR A 18 14.26 -14.86 7.07
C TYR A 18 13.03 -13.98 7.33
N GLY A 19 12.84 -12.89 6.61
CA GLY A 19 11.67 -12.03 6.74
C GLY A 19 10.38 -12.74 6.32
N LYS A 20 9.26 -12.28 6.88
CA LYS A 20 7.93 -12.73 6.47
C LYS A 20 7.68 -12.29 5.02
N VAL A 21 7.14 -13.19 4.20
CA VAL A 21 6.71 -12.87 2.83
C VAL A 21 5.64 -11.76 2.89
N ALA A 22 5.89 -10.67 2.18
CA ALA A 22 4.93 -9.57 2.06
C ALA A 22 3.76 -10.00 1.17
N GLY A 23 2.53 -9.73 1.60
CA GLY A 23 1.36 -9.80 0.72
C GLY A 23 1.34 -8.62 -0.26
N GLY A 24 0.28 -8.53 -1.08
CA GLY A 24 0.10 -7.42 -2.03
C GLY A 24 -0.05 -6.05 -1.36
N ASN A 25 -0.61 -6.00 -0.14
CA ASN A 25 -0.80 -4.75 0.61
C ASN A 25 -0.51 -4.92 2.12
N PRO A 26 0.77 -4.88 2.53
CA PRO A 26 1.14 -5.02 3.94
C PRO A 26 0.86 -3.76 4.79
N TRP A 27 0.63 -2.60 4.16
CA TRP A 27 0.51 -1.29 4.82
C TRP A 27 -0.89 -0.66 4.67
N PRO A 28 -1.91 -1.51 4.61
CA PRO A 28 -3.23 -1.29 3.98
C PRO A 28 -3.49 0.11 3.38
N THR A 29 -2.83 0.41 2.26
CA THR A 29 -2.98 1.68 1.51
C THR A 29 -4.03 1.55 0.38
N PRO A 30 -4.76 2.62 0.03
CA PRO A 30 -5.80 2.59 -1.00
C PRO A 30 -5.27 2.81 -2.43
N SER A 31 -3.98 3.10 -2.61
CA SER A 31 -3.41 3.35 -3.95
C SER A 31 -3.32 2.07 -4.79
N LEU A 32 -3.41 2.24 -6.11
CA LEU A 32 -3.42 1.15 -7.09
C LEU A 32 -2.18 0.24 -7.02
N GLU A 33 -1.00 0.81 -6.74
CA GLU A 33 0.25 0.05 -6.63
C GLU A 33 0.21 -1.06 -5.57
N TRP A 34 -0.73 -0.97 -4.60
CA TRP A 34 -0.94 -1.99 -3.57
C TRP A 34 -2.16 -2.87 -3.82
N GLN A 35 -2.73 -2.83 -5.04
CA GLN A 35 -3.76 -3.75 -5.49
C GLN A 35 -3.21 -4.88 -6.37
N THR A 36 -1.94 -4.81 -6.75
CA THR A 36 -1.25 -5.91 -7.43
C THR A 36 -0.69 -6.94 -6.44
N ALA A 37 -0.31 -8.12 -6.95
CA ALA A 37 0.33 -9.17 -6.17
C ALA A 37 1.76 -8.77 -5.78
N SER A 38 2.30 -9.43 -4.75
CA SER A 38 3.71 -9.31 -4.37
C SER A 38 4.37 -10.69 -4.45
N PRO A 39 5.38 -10.90 -5.33
CA PRO A 39 5.92 -9.94 -6.30
C PRO A 39 4.92 -9.59 -7.43
N PRO A 40 5.02 -8.40 -8.04
CA PRO A 40 4.11 -8.00 -9.11
C PRO A 40 4.37 -8.82 -10.40
N PRO A 41 3.33 -9.12 -11.19
CA PRO A 41 3.49 -9.65 -12.54
C PRO A 41 4.08 -8.58 -13.46
N ILE A 42 4.58 -8.99 -14.64
CA ILE A 42 5.28 -8.11 -15.59
C ILE A 42 4.40 -6.93 -16.03
N GLU A 43 3.12 -7.21 -16.25
CA GLU A 43 2.09 -6.26 -16.65
C GLU A 43 1.45 -5.49 -15.48
N ASN A 44 1.85 -5.78 -14.24
CA ASN A 44 1.24 -5.31 -12.98
C ASN A 44 -0.22 -5.75 -12.76
N PHE A 45 -1.11 -5.58 -13.73
CA PHE A 45 -2.51 -5.97 -13.65
C PHE A 45 -2.93 -6.80 -14.86
N ALA A 46 -3.62 -7.92 -14.63
CA ALA A 46 -4.18 -8.74 -15.71
C ALA A 46 -5.31 -8.02 -16.46
N VAL A 47 -6.03 -7.12 -15.79
CA VAL A 47 -7.13 -6.30 -16.32
C VAL A 47 -7.01 -4.90 -15.72
N THR A 48 -7.33 -3.87 -16.50
CA THR A 48 -7.33 -2.48 -16.02
C THR A 48 -8.32 -2.31 -14.86
N PRO A 49 -7.86 -1.88 -13.67
CA PRO A 49 -8.74 -1.67 -12.53
C PRO A 49 -9.57 -0.40 -12.72
N GLU A 50 -10.85 -0.48 -12.38
CA GLU A 50 -11.76 0.67 -12.31
C GLU A 50 -11.63 1.33 -10.94
N VAL A 51 -11.38 2.64 -10.93
CA VAL A 51 -11.15 3.42 -9.71
C VAL A 51 -12.25 4.46 -9.58
N TRP A 52 -13.05 4.34 -8.52
CA TRP A 52 -14.19 5.21 -8.19
C TRP A 52 -13.99 5.98 -6.87
N TRP A 53 -12.83 5.81 -6.23
CA TRP A 53 -12.45 6.48 -4.99
C TRP A 53 -11.29 7.46 -5.22
N GLU A 54 -11.15 8.43 -4.33
CA GLU A 54 -10.06 9.39 -4.39
C GLU A 54 -8.74 8.80 -3.87
N PRO A 55 -7.58 9.33 -4.32
CA PRO A 55 -6.32 9.04 -3.66
C PRO A 55 -6.43 9.32 -2.15
N TYR A 56 -5.90 8.41 -1.32
CA TYR A 56 -5.96 8.49 0.15
C TYR A 56 -7.35 8.30 0.77
N ASP A 57 -8.30 7.71 0.06
CA ASP A 57 -9.58 7.29 0.65
C ASP A 57 -9.39 6.06 1.57
N PHE A 58 -9.08 6.35 2.84
CA PHE A 58 -9.01 5.34 3.90
C PHE A 58 -10.37 5.11 4.58
N VAL A 59 -11.37 5.96 4.32
CA VAL A 59 -12.67 5.89 4.99
C VAL A 59 -13.47 4.71 4.46
N HIS A 60 -13.37 4.45 3.16
CA HIS A 60 -14.00 3.29 2.53
C HIS A 60 -13.18 1.99 2.62
N ARG A 61 -12.19 1.93 3.54
CA ARG A 61 -11.35 0.75 3.80
C ARG A 61 -11.70 0.09 5.13
N PRO A 62 -12.63 -0.90 5.15
CA PRO A 62 -13.09 -1.54 6.39
C PRO A 62 -11.97 -2.31 7.10
N ASP A 63 -10.91 -2.71 6.38
CA ASP A 63 -9.74 -3.41 6.90
C ASP A 63 -8.83 -2.53 7.79
N VAL A 64 -8.90 -1.20 7.67
CA VAL A 64 -8.03 -0.27 8.42
C VAL A 64 -8.67 0.14 9.75
N GLY A 65 -9.94 -0.15 9.98
CA GLY A 65 -10.64 0.18 11.23
C GLY A 65 -10.84 1.68 11.46
N LEU A 66 -10.71 2.50 10.41
CA LEU A 66 -10.86 3.97 10.44
C LEU A 66 -12.31 4.44 10.20
N ALA A 67 -13.30 3.58 10.46
CA ALA A 67 -14.71 3.92 10.27
C ALA A 67 -15.07 5.15 11.12
N ILE A 68 -15.09 6.31 10.47
CA ILE A 68 -15.42 7.59 11.10
C ILE A 68 -16.94 7.68 11.26
N SER A 69 -17.38 7.74 12.51
CA SER A 69 -18.75 8.15 12.82
C SER A 69 -18.91 9.63 12.46
N GLY A 70 -19.36 9.93 11.24
CA GLY A 70 -20.02 11.20 10.91
C GLY A 70 -19.31 12.22 10.00
N THR A 71 -18.29 11.86 9.22
CA THR A 71 -17.72 12.80 8.23
C THR A 71 -18.02 12.34 6.81
N THR A 72 -18.86 13.11 6.12
CA THR A 72 -19.07 13.06 4.67
C THR A 72 -17.71 13.14 3.98
N ALA A 73 -17.33 12.08 3.26
CA ALA A 73 -16.21 12.10 2.33
C ALA A 73 -16.39 13.31 1.39
N ALA A 74 -15.31 14.05 1.15
CA ALA A 74 -15.34 15.21 0.27
C ALA A 74 -15.99 14.81 -1.07
N PRO A 75 -16.91 15.63 -1.61
CA PRO A 75 -17.50 15.33 -2.91
C PRO A 75 -16.37 15.35 -3.93
N ALA A 76 -16.26 14.25 -4.69
CA ALA A 76 -15.40 14.18 -5.85
C ALA A 76 -15.65 15.43 -6.69
N THR A 77 -14.67 16.33 -6.75
CA THR A 77 -14.73 17.51 -7.61
C THR A 77 -14.62 17.02 -9.04
N ASP A 78 -15.78 16.85 -9.68
CA ASP A 78 -15.94 16.84 -11.14
C ASP A 78 -15.44 18.19 -11.67
N ASP A 79 -14.24 18.19 -12.27
CA ASP A 79 -13.72 19.22 -13.18
C ASP A 79 -13.11 18.55 -14.42
#